data_AF-A0A2V6MHB1-F1
#
_entry.id   AF-A0A2V6MHB1-F1
#
_cell.length_a   1.000
_cell.length_b   1.000
_cell.length_c   1.000
_cell.angle_alpha   90.00
_cell.angle_beta   90.00
_cell.angle_gamma   90.00
#
_symmetry.space_group_name_H-M   'P 1'
#
loop_
_entity.id
_entity.type
_entity.pdbx_description
1 polymer ?
#
loop_
_entity_poly.entity_id
_entity_poly.type
_entity_poly.pdbx_seq_one_letter_code
_entity_poly.pdbx_strand_id
1 'polypeptide(L)'
;MSGEVSTNKPGDGLMNHWIVPPGHNIYTTEITPQLNLPFDTTIHYATMHVHPFARGMELRDLTTGTTIFRLNSQDWPDRVGVAYVEEFKSIEGIPIQRDHRYELSAEYNNPLDSETDAMAILYLYFLEKDLM
;
A
#
# COMPACT_ATOMS: atom_id res chain seq x y z
N MET A 1 -3.70 16.87 21.07
CA MET A 1 -3.47 17.83 19.97
C MET A 1 -3.09 17.01 18.77
N SER A 2 -3.94 17.05 17.75
CA SER A 2 -3.80 16.38 16.46
C SER A 2 -2.67 17.02 15.66
N GLY A 3 -1.74 16.20 15.19
CA GLY A 3 -0.74 16.59 14.21
C GLY A 3 -0.39 15.35 13.40
N GLU A 4 -1.14 15.11 12.33
CA GLU A 4 -0.64 14.27 11.24
C GLU A 4 0.58 14.97 10.66
N VAL A 5 1.74 14.37 10.86
CA VAL A 5 2.98 14.82 10.22
C VAL A 5 3.20 13.89 9.03
N SER A 6 2.84 14.35 7.83
CA SER A 6 3.31 13.74 6.59
C SER A 6 4.83 13.92 6.56
N THR A 7 5.59 12.84 6.79
CA THR A 7 7.05 12.87 6.63
C THR A 7 7.45 11.99 5.44
N ASN A 8 8.13 12.65 4.51
CA ASN A 8 8.99 12.12 3.46
C ASN A 8 8.36 11.20 2.41
N LYS A 9 8.20 11.77 1.21
CA LYS A 9 8.18 11.01 -0.05
C LYS A 9 9.34 10.00 -0.05
N PRO A 10 9.14 8.77 -0.52
CA PRO A 10 10.23 7.89 -0.92
C PRO A 10 11.15 8.66 -1.87
N GLY A 11 12.45 8.67 -1.61
CA GLY A 11 13.42 9.39 -2.46
C GLY A 11 13.40 8.86 -3.89
N ASP A 12 13.73 9.72 -4.85
CA ASP A 12 13.80 9.43 -6.31
C ASP A 12 14.88 8.38 -6.70
N GLY A 13 15.29 7.51 -5.78
CA GLY A 13 16.29 6.46 -5.98
C GLY A 13 15.66 5.17 -6.51
N LEU A 14 16.46 4.40 -7.26
CA LEU A 14 16.13 3.11 -7.90
C LEU A 14 15.65 2.00 -6.93
N MET A 15 15.60 2.26 -5.63
CA MET A 15 15.21 1.31 -4.60
C MET A 15 14.07 1.93 -3.78
N ASN A 16 12.87 1.35 -3.87
CA ASN A 16 11.66 1.77 -3.14
C ASN A 16 11.76 1.53 -1.62
N HIS A 17 12.82 2.02 -0.99
CA HIS A 17 13.05 1.94 0.45
C HIS A 17 13.06 3.33 1.06
N TRP A 18 12.59 3.43 2.30
CA TRP A 18 12.69 4.65 3.12
C TRP A 18 12.94 4.29 4.59
N ILE A 19 13.05 5.31 5.42
CA ILE A 19 13.30 5.17 6.86
C ILE A 19 12.03 5.46 7.66
N VAL A 20 11.75 4.62 8.64
CA VAL A 20 10.63 4.76 9.58
C VAL A 20 11.16 5.07 10.98
N PRO A 21 10.86 6.26 11.55
CA PRO A 21 11.25 6.60 12.91
C PRO A 21 10.46 5.76 13.93
N PRO A 22 10.89 5.75 15.21
CA PRO A 22 10.12 5.16 16.30
C PRO A 22 8.65 5.63 16.33
N GLY A 23 7.73 4.70 16.62
CA GLY A 23 6.30 4.96 16.77
C GLY A 23 5.45 4.67 15.53
N HIS A 24 4.23 5.22 15.56
CA HIS A 24 3.20 5.04 14.53
C HIS A 24 3.36 6.07 13.42
N ASN A 25 3.44 5.60 12.18
CA ASN A 25 3.65 6.42 11.00
C ASN A 25 2.78 5.92 9.84
N ILE A 26 2.24 6.85 9.06
CA ILE A 26 1.50 6.57 7.83
C ILE A 26 2.15 7.35 6.70
N TYR A 27 2.52 6.63 5.65
CA TYR A 27 3.12 7.19 4.44
C TYR A 27 2.12 7.09 3.30
N THR A 28 1.86 8.18 2.59
CA THR A 28 0.94 8.18 1.46
C THR A 28 1.65 8.57 0.15
N THR A 29 1.19 8.02 -0.95
CA THR A 29 1.69 8.34 -2.29
C THR A 29 0.54 8.28 -3.28
N GLU A 30 0.36 9.33 -4.08
CA GLU A 30 -0.55 9.27 -5.22
C GLU A 30 0.05 8.36 -6.30
N ILE A 31 -0.63 7.24 -6.58
CA ILE A 31 -0.16 6.21 -7.50
C ILE A 31 -0.85 6.26 -8.86
N THR A 32 -1.75 7.21 -9.11
CA THR A 32 -2.45 7.35 -10.41
C THR A 32 -1.50 7.25 -11.62
N PRO A 33 -0.33 7.93 -11.64
CA PRO A 33 0.60 7.83 -12.76
C PRO A 33 1.28 6.45 -12.88
N GLN A 34 1.46 5.75 -11.75
CA GLN A 34 2.07 4.41 -11.71
C GLN A 34 1.08 3.32 -12.11
N LEU A 35 -0.20 3.45 -11.71
CA LEU A 35 -1.27 2.54 -12.12
C LEU A 35 -1.50 2.60 -13.62
N ASN A 36 -1.46 3.81 -14.20
CA ASN A 36 -1.56 4.06 -15.64
C ASN A 36 -2.62 3.19 -16.34
N LEU A 37 -3.82 3.15 -15.78
CA LEU A 37 -4.89 2.25 -16.24
C LEU A 37 -5.29 2.61 -17.68
N PRO A 38 -5.23 1.66 -18.64
CA PRO A 38 -5.59 1.93 -20.02
C PRO A 38 -7.11 2.04 -20.24
N PHE A 39 -7.92 1.47 -19.34
CA PHE A 39 -9.38 1.44 -19.39
C PHE A 39 -9.97 1.11 -18.02
N ASP A 40 -11.28 1.32 -17.85
CA ASP A 40 -12.01 0.90 -16.65
C ASP A 40 -11.99 -0.62 -16.53
N THR A 41 -11.51 -1.11 -15.39
CA THR A 41 -11.24 -2.53 -15.13
C THR A 41 -11.68 -2.92 -13.70
N THR A 42 -11.37 -4.14 -13.30
CA THR A 42 -11.66 -4.70 -11.97
C THR A 42 -10.39 -5.32 -11.39
N ILE A 43 -10.18 -5.14 -10.08
CA ILE A 43 -9.12 -5.81 -9.32
C ILE A 43 -9.65 -7.18 -8.89
N HIS A 44 -8.96 -8.27 -9.24
CA HIS A 44 -9.36 -9.64 -8.89
C HIS A 44 -8.47 -10.28 -7.81
N TYR A 45 -7.22 -9.83 -7.74
CA TYR A 45 -6.30 -10.27 -6.70
C TYR A 45 -5.42 -9.10 -6.26
N ALA A 46 -5.19 -9.00 -4.94
CA ALA A 46 -4.23 -8.07 -4.38
C ALA A 46 -3.51 -8.70 -3.18
N THR A 47 -2.22 -8.41 -3.07
CA THR A 47 -1.39 -8.75 -1.90
C THR A 47 -0.27 -7.72 -1.78
N MET A 48 0.54 -7.82 -0.74
CA MET A 48 1.62 -6.87 -0.49
C MET A 48 2.93 -7.55 -0.14
N HIS A 49 4.02 -6.84 -0.41
CA HIS A 49 5.32 -7.09 0.18
C HIS A 49 5.70 -5.91 1.06
N VAL A 50 6.02 -6.19 2.32
CA VAL A 50 6.37 -5.18 3.32
C VAL A 50 7.54 -5.64 4.18
N HIS A 51 8.26 -4.69 4.74
CA HIS A 51 9.27 -4.94 5.78
C HIS A 51 8.61 -5.10 7.16
N PRO A 52 9.33 -5.58 8.19
CA PRO A 52 8.80 -5.71 9.54
C PRO A 52 8.22 -4.40 10.07
N PHE A 53 7.28 -4.52 11.01
CA PHE A 53 6.58 -3.41 11.66
C PHE A 53 5.52 -2.71 10.81
N ALA A 54 5.36 -3.11 9.54
CA ALA A 54 4.17 -2.75 8.78
C ALA A 54 2.91 -3.31 9.48
N ARG A 55 1.81 -2.55 9.39
CA ARG A 55 0.49 -2.94 9.90
C ARG A 55 -0.52 -3.13 8.77
N GLY A 56 -0.30 -2.46 7.65
CA GLY A 56 -1.10 -2.67 6.46
C GLY A 56 -0.86 -1.64 5.38
N MET A 57 -1.50 -1.87 4.26
CA MET A 57 -1.58 -0.94 3.14
C MET A 57 -3.04 -0.70 2.78
N GLU A 58 -3.37 0.53 2.41
CA GLU A 58 -4.71 0.90 1.96
C GLU A 58 -4.65 1.54 0.58
N LEU A 59 -5.50 1.06 -0.34
CA LEU A 59 -5.75 1.71 -1.62
C LEU A 59 -7.02 2.54 -1.52
N ARG A 60 -6.92 3.84 -1.80
CA ARG A 60 -8.01 4.80 -1.72
C ARG A 60 -8.24 5.47 -3.07
N ASP A 61 -9.51 5.61 -3.44
CA ASP A 61 -9.95 6.46 -4.55
C ASP A 61 -10.15 7.88 -4.03
N LEU A 62 -9.29 8.79 -4.50
CA LEU A 62 -9.33 10.21 -4.14
C LEU A 62 -10.45 10.96 -4.87
N THR A 63 -10.91 10.48 -6.03
CA THR A 63 -12.00 11.10 -6.78
C THR A 63 -13.32 10.95 -6.04
N THR A 64 -13.58 9.77 -5.48
CA THR A 64 -14.80 9.49 -4.70
C THR A 64 -14.62 9.69 -3.20
N GLY A 65 -13.39 9.75 -2.72
CA GLY A 65 -13.07 9.81 -1.29
C GLY A 65 -13.37 8.49 -0.56
N THR A 66 -13.33 7.37 -1.27
CA THR A 66 -13.64 6.04 -0.72
C THR A 66 -12.41 5.15 -0.68
N THR A 67 -12.33 4.34 0.38
CA THR A 67 -11.33 3.28 0.47
C THR A 67 -11.80 2.11 -0.39
N ILE A 68 -10.94 1.65 -1.31
CA ILE A 68 -11.20 0.50 -2.17
C ILE A 68 -11.03 -0.79 -1.36
N PHE A 69 -9.86 -0.93 -0.72
CA PHE A 69 -9.60 -2.00 0.24
C PHE A 69 -8.41 -1.64 1.13
N ARG A 70 -8.27 -2.40 2.22
CA ARG A 70 -7.09 -2.43 3.07
C ARG A 70 -6.62 -3.87 3.26
N LEU A 71 -5.31 -4.11 3.20
CA LEU A 71 -4.67 -5.38 3.50
C LEU A 71 -3.80 -5.23 4.75
N ASN A 72 -3.93 -6.13 5.71
CA ASN A 72 -3.19 -6.09 6.97
C ASN A 72 -1.99 -7.04 6.97
N SER A 73 -0.96 -6.70 7.74
CA SER A 73 0.22 -7.55 7.96
C SER A 73 0.46 -7.80 9.43
N GLN A 74 1.14 -8.90 9.72
CA GLN A 74 1.50 -9.30 11.07
C GLN A 74 2.95 -9.77 11.10
N ASP A 75 3.71 -9.27 12.06
CA ASP A 75 5.07 -9.73 12.36
C ASP A 75 5.03 -11.03 13.19
N TRP A 76 6.13 -11.77 13.20
CA TRP A 76 6.31 -12.85 14.19
C TRP A 76 6.34 -12.26 15.61
N PRO A 77 5.73 -12.93 16.61
CA PRO A 77 5.69 -12.42 17.98
C PRO A 77 7.05 -12.54 18.70
N ASP A 78 7.93 -13.42 18.23
CA ASP A 78 9.15 -13.86 18.91
C ASP A 78 10.44 -13.58 18.13
N ARG A 79 10.35 -13.01 16.93
CA ARG A 79 11.49 -12.66 16.08
C ARG A 79 11.16 -11.52 15.13
N VAL A 80 12.17 -10.80 14.68
CA VAL A 80 12.00 -9.78 13.64
C VAL A 80 11.71 -10.46 12.31
N GLY A 81 10.61 -10.06 11.67
CA GLY A 81 10.19 -10.60 10.37
C GLY A 81 8.67 -10.57 10.21
N VAL A 82 8.22 -10.41 8.97
CA VAL A 82 6.79 -10.50 8.62
C VAL A 82 6.36 -11.97 8.62
N ALA A 83 5.34 -12.31 9.40
CA ALA A 83 4.77 -13.66 9.49
C ALA A 83 3.62 -13.87 8.48
N TYR A 84 2.84 -12.82 8.25
CA TYR A 84 1.65 -12.88 7.43
C TYR A 84 1.39 -11.55 6.72
N VAL A 85 0.91 -11.65 5.49
CA VAL A 85 0.31 -10.55 4.75
C VAL A 85 -1.05 -11.01 4.24
N GLU A 86 -2.04 -10.14 4.37
CA GLU A 86 -3.37 -10.42 3.86
C GLU A 86 -3.40 -10.41 2.33
N GLU A 87 -4.32 -11.19 1.78
CA GLU A 87 -4.62 -11.23 0.37
C GLU A 87 -6.11 -10.98 0.14
N PHE A 88 -6.41 -10.28 -0.95
CA PHE A 88 -7.75 -10.13 -1.49
C PHE A 88 -7.89 -11.01 -2.73
N LYS A 89 -9.00 -11.78 -2.84
CA LYS A 89 -9.35 -12.61 -3.99
C LYS A 89 -10.85 -12.48 -4.30
N SER A 90 -11.23 -12.22 -5.54
CA SER A 90 -12.64 -12.20 -5.96
C SER A 90 -12.82 -12.55 -7.44
N ILE A 91 -13.87 -13.33 -7.74
CA ILE A 91 -14.27 -13.63 -9.12
C ILE A 91 -14.93 -12.41 -9.77
N GLU A 92 -15.76 -11.68 -9.03
CA GLU A 92 -16.44 -10.47 -9.50
C GLU A 92 -15.48 -9.28 -9.62
N GLY A 93 -14.52 -9.19 -8.70
CA GLY A 93 -13.53 -8.12 -8.61
C GLY A 93 -14.08 -6.80 -8.05
N ILE A 94 -13.17 -5.87 -7.75
CA ILE A 94 -13.52 -4.51 -7.32
C ILE A 94 -13.34 -3.55 -8.49
N PRO A 95 -14.37 -2.80 -8.93
CA PRO A 95 -14.25 -1.88 -10.05
C PRO A 95 -13.29 -0.74 -9.74
N ILE A 96 -12.49 -0.37 -10.74
CA ILE A 96 -11.54 0.74 -10.71
C ILE A 96 -11.60 1.51 -12.04
N GLN A 97 -11.76 2.82 -11.97
CA GLN A 97 -12.00 3.70 -13.12
C GLN A 97 -10.69 4.33 -13.61
N ARG A 98 -10.50 4.40 -14.92
CA ARG A 98 -9.25 4.92 -15.53
C ARG A 98 -9.03 6.42 -15.29
N ASP A 99 -10.10 7.18 -15.08
CA ASP A 99 -10.10 8.63 -14.99
C ASP A 99 -10.16 9.13 -13.53
N HIS A 100 -10.17 8.21 -12.57
CA HIS A 100 -10.07 8.52 -11.16
C HIS A 100 -8.62 8.67 -10.70
N ARG A 101 -8.43 9.28 -9.53
CA ARG A 101 -7.13 9.44 -8.86
C ARG A 101 -7.04 8.50 -7.68
N TYR A 102 -5.87 7.91 -7.48
CA TYR A 102 -5.65 6.88 -6.46
C TYR A 102 -4.46 7.19 -5.57
N GLU A 103 -4.63 6.93 -4.28
CA GLU A 103 -3.59 7.01 -3.27
C GLU A 103 -3.35 5.64 -2.65
N LEU A 104 -2.09 5.32 -2.44
CA LEU A 104 -1.65 4.20 -1.65
C LEU A 104 -1.11 4.71 -0.32
N SER A 105 -1.56 4.15 0.78
CA SER A 105 -0.95 4.37 2.09
C SER A 105 -0.29 3.11 2.61
N ALA A 106 0.81 3.28 3.36
CA ALA A 106 1.47 2.23 4.11
C ALA A 106 1.57 2.66 5.58
N GLU A 107 1.04 1.83 6.46
CA GLU A 107 1.06 2.06 7.90
C GLU A 107 2.15 1.23 8.55
N TYR A 108 2.96 1.87 9.39
CA TYR A 108 4.00 1.25 10.17
C TYR A 108 3.84 1.61 11.65
N ASN A 109 4.19 0.67 12.53
CA ASN A 109 4.35 0.94 13.95
C ASN A 109 5.66 0.34 14.43
N ASN A 110 6.72 1.14 14.38
CA ASN A 110 8.08 0.78 14.79
C ASN A 110 8.20 0.84 16.33
N PRO A 111 8.33 -0.30 17.03
CA PRO A 111 8.39 -0.34 18.48
C PRO A 111 9.79 -0.08 19.04
N LEU A 112 10.80 0.09 18.18
CA LEU A 112 12.19 0.30 18.58
C LEU A 112 12.43 1.77 18.95
N ASP A 113 13.47 2.02 19.74
CA ASP A 113 13.95 3.38 20.03
C ASP A 113 14.88 3.93 18.91
N SER A 114 14.98 3.22 17.79
CA SER A 114 15.80 3.57 16.62
C SER A 114 15.00 3.50 15.32
N GLU A 115 15.52 4.17 14.31
CA GLU A 115 15.02 4.09 12.93
C GLU A 115 15.15 2.66 12.37
N THR A 116 14.24 2.31 11.45
CA THR A 116 14.26 1.06 10.67
C THR A 116 14.07 1.37 9.20
N ASP A 117 14.58 0.52 8.31
CA ASP A 117 14.24 0.60 6.90
C ASP A 117 12.84 0.02 6.63
N ALA A 118 12.21 0.49 5.56
CA ALA A 118 10.91 0.06 5.11
C ALA A 118 10.87 -0.07 3.59
N MET A 119 10.04 -0.99 3.11
CA MET A 119 9.56 -1.09 1.73
C MET A 119 8.07 -1.43 1.81
N ALA A 120 7.26 -0.87 0.92
CA ALA A 120 5.88 -1.34 0.74
C ALA A 120 5.54 -1.39 -0.75
N ILE A 121 5.24 -2.59 -1.22
CA ILE A 121 4.83 -2.86 -2.59
C ILE A 121 3.44 -3.48 -2.52
N LEU A 122 2.47 -2.87 -3.20
CA LEU A 122 1.17 -3.46 -3.43
C LEU A 122 1.17 -4.13 -4.81
N TYR A 123 0.90 -5.43 -4.85
CA TYR A 123 0.67 -6.15 -6.10
C TYR A 123 -0.83 -6.15 -6.41
N LEU A 124 -1.18 -5.68 -7.61
CA LEU A 124 -2.54 -5.62 -8.10
C LEU A 124 -2.67 -6.44 -9.39
N TYR A 125 -3.68 -7.28 -9.46
CA TYR A 125 -4.01 -8.08 -10.63
C TYR A 125 -5.37 -7.66 -11.12
N PHE A 126 -5.38 -7.06 -12.31
CA PHE A 126 -6.56 -6.50 -12.94
C PHE A 126 -7.15 -7.48 -13.96
N LEU A 127 -8.42 -7.30 -14.28
CA LEU A 127 -9.00 -7.90 -15.47
C LEU A 127 -8.31 -7.32 -16.71
N GLU A 128 -7.67 -8.19 -17.47
CA GLU A 128 -7.22 -7.86 -18.81
C GLU A 128 -8.39 -8.10 -19.78
N LYS A 129 -8.74 -7.09 -20.58
CA LYS A 129 -9.61 -7.29 -21.73
C LYS A 129 -8.71 -7.78 -22.85
N ASP A 130 -9.00 -8.97 -23.36
CA ASP A 130 -8.24 -9.59 -24.45
C ASP A 130 -7.88 -8.56 -25.54
N LEU A 131 -6.62 -8.62 -25.98
CA LEU A 131 -6.21 -8.19 -27.33
C LEU A 131 -6.98 -9.05 -28.34
N MET A 132 -8.26 -8.74 -28.56
CA MET A 132 -9.01 -9.21 -29.72
C MET A 132 -8.57 -8.45 -30.96
#